data_AF-A0A0L6JJF9-F1
#
_entry.id   AF-A0A0L6JJF9-F1
#
_cell.length_a   1.000
_cell.length_b   1.000
_cell.length_c   1.000
_cell.angle_alpha   90.00
_cell.angle_beta   90.00
_cell.angle_gamma   90.00
#
_symmetry.space_group_name_H-M   'P 1'
#
loop_
_entity.id
_entity.type
_entity.pdbx_description
1 polymer ?
#
loop_
_entity_poly.entity_id
_entity_poly.type
_entity_poly.pdbx_seq_one_letter_code
_entity_poly.pdbx_strand_id
1 'polypeptide(L)'
;MHCIRGFIGKEEIIKAFTDNWVEAKPVTLYQGLAIIFLTRKLYDDIEELANSKIDTEYSQFFEYLSPSIYEILVQESRKGKLAYIETDYFGGCGSQSAILFENSKIKIQPIETETLWDEKTYNYYHKPEGEKAINVVLKELGVYKVKGKDEFDSIGLGNYRHMD
;
A
#
# COMPACT_ATOMS: atom_id res chain seq x y z
N MET A 1 10.79 3.16 14.19
CA MET A 1 10.28 3.67 12.91
C MET A 1 9.45 2.55 12.29
N HIS A 2 8.42 2.87 11.50
CA HIS A 2 7.65 1.87 10.75
C HIS A 2 7.44 2.42 9.34
N CYS A 3 8.15 1.84 8.38
CA CYS A 3 8.13 2.22 6.99
C CYS A 3 7.99 0.96 6.14
N ILE A 4 6.81 0.76 5.59
CA ILE A 4 6.53 -0.27 4.59
C ILE A 4 5.87 0.38 3.40
N ARG A 5 6.14 -0.17 2.23
CA ARG A 5 5.51 0.18 0.97
C ARG A 5 5.36 -1.06 0.13
N GLY A 6 4.28 -1.17 -0.64
CA GLY A 6 4.09 -2.37 -1.44
C GLY A 6 2.72 -2.52 -2.06
N PHE A 7 2.62 -3.56 -2.88
CA PHE A 7 1.45 -3.91 -3.68
C PHE A 7 0.69 -5.04 -2.98
N ILE A 8 -0.57 -4.81 -2.63
CA ILE A 8 -1.42 -5.79 -1.93
C ILE A 8 -2.56 -6.23 -2.83
N GLY A 9 -2.79 -7.53 -2.90
CA GLY A 9 -3.89 -8.12 -3.66
C GLY A 9 -4.11 -9.56 -3.25
N LYS A 10 -5.05 -10.25 -3.91
CA LYS A 10 -5.22 -11.69 -3.72
C LYS A 10 -3.98 -12.45 -4.17
N GLU A 11 -3.70 -13.58 -3.54
CA GLU A 11 -2.51 -14.39 -3.83
C GLU A 11 -2.35 -14.71 -5.31
N GLU A 12 -3.43 -15.04 -6.02
CA GLU A 12 -3.37 -15.33 -7.46
C GLU A 12 -2.96 -14.12 -8.31
N ILE A 13 -3.36 -12.91 -7.90
CA ILE A 13 -3.03 -11.66 -8.60
C ILE A 13 -1.58 -11.30 -8.35
N ILE A 14 -1.16 -11.38 -7.09
CA ILE A 14 0.21 -11.11 -6.67
C ILE A 14 1.17 -12.11 -7.33
N LYS A 15 0.85 -13.40 -7.34
CA LYS A 15 1.67 -14.41 -8.02
C LYS A 15 1.82 -14.11 -9.52
N ALA A 16 0.74 -13.74 -10.19
CA ALA A 16 0.79 -13.38 -11.60
C ALA A 16 1.56 -12.07 -11.88
N PHE A 17 1.74 -11.19 -10.88
CA PHE A 17 2.62 -10.02 -10.96
C PHE A 17 4.09 -10.47 -10.93
N THR A 18 4.44 -11.43 -10.07
CA THR A 18 5.83 -11.89 -9.88
C THR A 18 6.42 -12.58 -11.11
N ASP A 19 5.58 -13.09 -12.02
CA ASP A 19 6.02 -13.68 -13.28
C ASP A 19 6.73 -12.66 -14.20
N ASN A 20 6.47 -11.37 -14.01
CA ASN A 20 7.02 -10.28 -14.82
C ASN A 20 8.24 -9.60 -14.18
N TRP A 21 8.53 -9.85 -12.89
CA TRP A 21 9.51 -9.08 -12.12
C TRP A 21 10.32 -9.99 -11.19
N VAL A 22 11.62 -10.15 -11.48
CA VAL A 22 12.50 -11.06 -10.73
C VAL A 22 12.64 -10.63 -9.26
N GLU A 23 12.68 -9.33 -9.00
CA GLU A 23 12.81 -8.76 -7.65
C GLU A 23 11.47 -8.70 -6.89
N ALA A 24 10.34 -8.99 -7.55
CA ALA A 24 9.04 -9.07 -6.88
C ALA A 24 8.93 -10.35 -6.06
N LYS A 25 9.19 -10.25 -4.76
CA LYS A 25 9.08 -11.38 -3.82
C LYS A 25 7.74 -11.32 -3.08
N PRO A 26 6.82 -12.27 -3.34
CA PRO A 26 5.51 -12.27 -2.69
C PRO A 26 5.64 -12.75 -1.25
N VAL A 27 4.93 -12.09 -0.35
CA VAL A 27 4.79 -12.46 1.06
C VAL A 27 3.31 -12.73 1.32
N THR A 28 3.01 -13.96 1.73
CA THR A 28 1.64 -14.35 2.09
C THR A 28 1.18 -13.58 3.32
N LEU A 29 -0.02 -13.02 3.23
CA LEU A 29 -0.76 -12.41 4.33
C LEU A 29 -1.94 -13.32 4.71
N TYR A 30 -2.63 -13.01 5.80
CA TYR A 30 -3.85 -13.76 6.13
C TYR A 30 -5.00 -13.42 5.16
N GLN A 31 -6.04 -14.24 5.19
CA GLN A 31 -7.28 -14.06 4.42
C GLN A 31 -7.11 -14.16 2.89
N GLY A 32 -6.11 -14.93 2.43
CA GLY A 32 -5.89 -15.19 0.99
C GLY A 32 -5.33 -13.99 0.23
N LEU A 33 -4.71 -13.05 0.94
CA LEU A 33 -3.98 -11.93 0.37
C LEU A 33 -2.48 -12.19 0.39
N ALA A 34 -1.76 -11.46 -0.45
CA ALA A 34 -0.32 -11.35 -0.39
C ALA A 34 0.10 -9.90 -0.64
N ILE A 35 1.36 -9.60 -0.28
CA ILE A 35 2.01 -8.34 -0.57
C ILE A 35 3.34 -8.58 -1.29
N ILE A 36 3.67 -7.73 -2.25
CA ILE A 36 5.04 -7.54 -2.72
C ILE A 36 5.52 -6.23 -2.12
N PHE A 37 6.55 -6.28 -1.27
CA PHE A 37 7.17 -5.06 -0.76
C PHE A 37 7.95 -4.36 -1.86
N LEU A 38 7.75 -3.05 -1.99
CA LEU A 38 8.48 -2.21 -2.93
C LEU A 38 9.85 -1.87 -2.35
N THR A 39 10.72 -2.89 -2.36
CA THR A 39 12.13 -2.74 -1.99
C THR A 39 12.84 -1.82 -2.98
N ARG A 40 13.97 -1.26 -2.58
CA ARG A 40 14.79 -0.42 -3.45
C ARG A 40 15.17 -1.12 -4.76
N LYS A 41 15.52 -2.42 -4.70
CA LYS A 41 15.87 -3.19 -5.90
C LYS A 41 14.70 -3.31 -6.86
N LEU A 42 13.51 -3.62 -6.35
CA LEU A 42 12.30 -3.71 -7.17
C LEU A 42 11.90 -2.35 -7.74
N TYR A 43 12.03 -1.30 -6.95
CA TYR A 43 11.79 0.06 -7.40
C TYR A 43 12.72 0.44 -8.56
N ASP A 44 14.04 0.27 -8.38
CA ASP A 44 15.04 0.58 -9.40
C ASP A 44 14.81 -0.24 -10.69
N ASP A 45 14.50 -1.53 -10.57
CA ASP A 45 14.17 -2.44 -11.69
C ASP A 45 12.92 -1.95 -12.47
N ILE A 46 11.87 -1.56 -11.75
CA ILE A 46 10.65 -1.01 -12.36
C ILE A 46 10.91 0.32 -13.07
N GLU A 47 11.61 1.25 -12.42
CA GLU A 47 11.93 2.55 -13.01
C GLU A 47 12.74 2.41 -14.30
N GLU A 48 13.74 1.53 -14.31
CA GLU A 48 14.60 1.31 -15.47
C GLU A 48 13.83 0.70 -16.64
N LEU A 49 12.98 -0.30 -16.38
CA LEU A 49 12.28 -1.03 -17.43
C LEU A 49 11.10 -0.25 -18.01
N ALA A 50 10.28 0.38 -17.17
CA ALA A 50 9.10 1.10 -17.62
C ALA A 50 9.45 2.49 -18.16
N ASN A 51 10.36 3.21 -17.47
CA ASN A 51 10.82 4.57 -17.83
C ASN A 51 9.66 5.48 -18.27
N SER A 52 8.58 5.46 -17.49
CA SER A 52 7.34 6.11 -17.88
C SER A 52 7.48 7.63 -17.84
N LYS A 53 6.88 8.30 -18.82
CA LYS A 53 6.85 9.77 -18.93
C LYS A 53 5.45 10.34 -18.71
N ILE A 54 4.54 9.53 -18.17
CA ILE A 54 3.19 9.96 -17.84
C ILE A 54 3.30 11.02 -16.74
N ASP A 55 2.59 12.13 -16.93
CA ASP A 55 2.44 13.13 -15.89
C ASP A 55 1.39 12.65 -14.88
N THR A 56 1.86 12.25 -13.70
CA THR A 56 1.00 11.82 -12.59
C THR A 56 1.32 12.63 -11.33
N GLU A 57 0.38 13.44 -10.86
CA GLU A 57 0.54 14.28 -9.66
C GLU A 57 0.11 13.55 -8.37
N TYR A 58 0.80 12.45 -8.05
CA TYR A 58 0.56 11.70 -6.81
C TYR A 58 1.62 11.90 -5.73
N SER A 59 2.65 12.71 -6.02
CA SER A 59 3.75 13.04 -5.10
C SER A 59 3.30 13.74 -3.81
N GLN A 60 2.11 14.34 -3.80
CA GLN A 60 1.53 14.90 -2.58
C GLN A 60 1.08 13.83 -1.57
N PHE A 61 0.85 12.59 -2.02
CA PHE A 61 0.37 11.48 -1.18
C PHE A 61 1.42 10.40 -0.98
N PHE A 62 2.33 10.23 -1.94
CA PHE A 62 3.25 9.11 -2.00
C PHE A 62 4.66 9.57 -2.33
N GLU A 63 5.65 9.02 -1.64
CA GLU A 63 7.06 9.26 -1.92
C GLU A 63 7.58 8.35 -3.04
N TYR A 64 7.04 7.13 -3.17
CA TYR A 64 7.54 6.09 -4.10
C TYR A 64 6.54 5.67 -5.18
N LEU A 65 5.32 6.22 -5.21
CA LEU A 65 4.40 6.04 -6.35
C LEU A 65 4.83 6.92 -7.53
N SER A 66 5.83 6.48 -8.27
CA SER A 66 6.27 7.12 -9.50
C SER A 66 5.29 6.88 -10.66
N PRO A 67 5.46 7.59 -11.80
CA PRO A 67 4.76 7.26 -13.04
C PRO A 67 4.94 5.82 -13.51
N SER A 68 6.16 5.26 -13.38
CA SER A 68 6.49 3.88 -13.75
C SER A 68 5.73 2.87 -12.92
N ILE A 69 5.74 3.05 -11.59
CA ILE A 69 5.03 2.19 -10.64
C ILE A 69 3.52 2.30 -10.88
N TYR A 70 3.00 3.52 -11.06
CA TYR A 70 1.60 3.75 -11.40
C TYR A 70 1.18 3.00 -12.66
N GLU A 71 1.96 3.09 -13.73
CA GLU A 71 1.65 2.45 -15.01
C GLU A 71 1.57 0.93 -14.87
N ILE A 72 2.51 0.32 -14.15
CA ILE A 72 2.51 -1.13 -13.91
C ILE A 72 1.32 -1.54 -13.05
N LEU A 73 0.95 -0.77 -12.02
CA LEU A 73 -0.23 -1.07 -11.20
C LEU A 73 -1.53 -0.98 -12.00
N VAL A 74 -1.64 0.00 -12.90
CA VAL A 74 -2.74 0.09 -13.86
C VAL A 74 -2.77 -1.15 -14.77
N GLN A 75 -1.63 -1.56 -15.32
CA GLN A 75 -1.57 -2.72 -16.20
C GLN A 75 -1.92 -4.02 -15.46
N GLU A 76 -1.35 -4.25 -14.28
CA GLU A 76 -1.52 -5.50 -13.52
C GLU A 76 -2.90 -5.61 -12.87
N SER A 77 -3.53 -4.49 -12.53
CA SER A 77 -4.92 -4.46 -12.03
C SER A 77 -5.97 -4.92 -13.05
N ARG A 78 -5.60 -5.21 -14.30
CA ARG A 78 -6.49 -5.90 -15.27
C ARG A 78 -6.89 -7.30 -14.79
N LYS A 79 -6.06 -7.93 -13.95
CA LYS A 79 -6.28 -9.30 -13.45
C LYS A 79 -7.19 -9.29 -12.20
N GLY A 80 -7.33 -8.17 -11.53
CA GLY A 80 -8.12 -8.03 -10.31
C GLY A 80 -7.74 -6.78 -9.50
N LYS A 81 -8.30 -6.66 -8.30
CA LYS A 81 -7.99 -5.53 -7.40
C LYS A 81 -6.54 -5.59 -6.93
N LEU A 82 -5.87 -4.43 -6.99
CA LEU A 82 -4.50 -4.26 -6.54
C LEU A 82 -4.37 -2.91 -5.82
N ALA A 83 -3.96 -2.93 -4.56
CA ALA A 83 -3.72 -1.74 -3.77
C ALA A 83 -2.23 -1.42 -3.71
N TYR A 84 -1.89 -0.13 -3.67
CA TYR A 84 -0.57 0.33 -3.27
C TYR A 84 -0.67 1.12 -1.98
N ILE A 85 0.28 0.87 -1.07
CA ILE A 85 0.32 1.51 0.24
C ILE A 85 1.72 2.06 0.53
N GLU A 86 1.77 3.10 1.35
CA GLU A 86 2.98 3.60 2.00
C GLU A 86 2.67 3.94 3.45
N THR A 87 3.64 3.72 4.35
CA THR A 87 3.60 4.21 5.73
C THR A 87 4.90 4.92 6.05
N ASP A 88 4.83 5.98 6.83
CA ASP A 88 6.00 6.57 7.48
C ASP A 88 5.63 6.97 8.91
N TYR A 89 6.02 6.14 9.89
CA TYR A 89 5.75 6.37 11.30
C TYR A 89 7.03 6.43 12.15
N PHE A 90 7.10 7.42 13.04
CA PHE A 90 8.12 7.58 14.06
C PHE A 90 7.49 7.97 15.40
N GLY A 91 7.80 7.22 16.46
CA GLY A 91 7.26 7.51 17.81
C GLY A 91 5.73 7.43 17.95
N GLY A 92 5.06 6.71 17.06
CA GLY A 92 3.59 6.61 17.02
C GLY A 92 2.90 7.73 16.23
N CYS A 93 3.64 8.73 15.76
CA CYS A 93 3.17 9.77 14.85
C CYS A 93 3.69 9.51 13.43
N GLY A 94 2.98 10.02 12.43
CA GLY A 94 3.35 9.84 11.02
C GLY A 94 2.14 9.61 10.12
N SER A 95 2.37 9.26 8.86
CA SER A 95 1.30 9.12 7.87
C SER A 95 1.22 7.73 7.27
N GLN A 96 0.08 7.48 6.63
CA GLN A 96 -0.11 6.35 5.74
C GLN A 96 -0.93 6.80 4.54
N SER A 97 -0.58 6.26 3.38
CA SER A 97 -1.25 6.56 2.12
C SER A 97 -1.64 5.27 1.42
N ALA A 98 -2.75 5.33 0.70
CA ALA A 98 -3.26 4.18 -0.05
C ALA A 98 -3.97 4.60 -1.33
N ILE A 99 -3.87 3.76 -2.35
CA ILE A 99 -4.59 3.88 -3.62
C ILE A 99 -5.01 2.48 -4.08
N LEU A 100 -6.16 2.36 -4.72
CA LEU A 100 -6.65 1.06 -5.22
C LEU A 100 -6.94 1.12 -6.71
N PHE A 101 -6.49 0.10 -7.42
CA PHE A 101 -6.72 -0.12 -8.85
C PHE A 101 -7.61 -1.35 -9.07
N GLU A 102 -8.45 -1.29 -10.10
CA GLU A 102 -9.24 -2.42 -10.60
C GLU A 102 -9.56 -2.19 -12.08
N ASN A 103 -9.46 -3.24 -12.90
CA ASN A 103 -9.78 -3.18 -14.33
C ASN A 103 -9.00 -2.08 -15.08
N SER A 104 -7.71 -1.92 -14.76
CA SER A 104 -6.83 -0.91 -15.34
C SER A 104 -7.27 0.53 -15.15
N LYS A 105 -7.94 0.81 -14.02
CA LYS A 105 -8.33 2.14 -13.60
C LYS A 105 -8.17 2.29 -12.10
N ILE A 106 -8.07 3.53 -11.65
CA ILE A 106 -8.17 3.86 -10.23
C ILE A 106 -9.62 3.61 -9.79
N LYS A 107 -9.78 2.74 -8.79
CA LYS A 107 -11.05 2.45 -8.13
C LYS A 107 -11.26 3.34 -6.90
N ILE A 108 -10.23 3.48 -6.08
CA ILE A 108 -10.20 4.41 -4.94
C ILE A 108 -9.05 5.38 -5.21
N GLN A 109 -9.38 6.67 -5.28
CA GLN A 109 -8.40 7.76 -5.44
C GLN A 109 -7.39 7.75 -4.29
N PRO A 110 -6.18 8.32 -4.46
CA PRO A 110 -5.24 8.53 -3.38
C PRO A 110 -5.92 9.08 -2.12
N ILE A 111 -5.68 8.42 -1.00
CA ILE A 111 -6.12 8.83 0.33
C ILE A 111 -4.96 8.74 1.29
N GLU A 112 -4.87 9.70 2.21
CA GLU A 112 -3.85 9.75 3.25
C GLU A 112 -4.51 9.87 4.62
N THR A 113 -3.85 9.35 5.64
CA THR A 113 -4.20 9.59 7.04
C THR A 113 -2.96 9.86 7.85
N GLU A 114 -2.92 11.00 8.52
CA GLU A 114 -1.87 11.37 9.46
C GLU A 114 -2.29 10.98 10.89
N THR A 115 -1.36 10.47 11.69
CA THR A 115 -1.52 10.24 13.13
C THR A 115 -0.63 11.20 13.90
N LEU A 116 -1.22 11.92 14.83
CA LEU A 116 -0.60 13.01 15.57
C LEU A 116 -0.79 12.79 17.07
N TRP A 117 0.18 13.23 17.86
CA TRP A 117 0.06 13.28 19.31
C TRP A 117 -0.57 14.60 19.75
N ASP A 118 -1.59 14.53 20.60
CA ASP A 118 -2.17 15.71 21.24
C ASP A 118 -1.64 15.85 22.67
N GLU A 119 -0.82 16.86 22.92
CA GLU A 119 -0.26 17.17 24.23
C GLU A 119 -1.30 17.57 25.27
N LYS A 120 -2.49 18.04 24.84
CA LYS A 120 -3.55 18.46 25.76
C LYS A 120 -4.34 17.28 26.28
N THR A 121 -4.65 16.32 25.41
CA THR A 121 -5.43 15.13 25.77
C THR A 121 -4.55 13.92 26.10
N TYR A 122 -3.24 14.00 25.88
CA TYR A 122 -2.29 12.90 26.03
C TYR A 122 -2.71 11.64 25.26
N ASN A 123 -3.25 11.83 24.06
CA ASN A 123 -3.73 10.76 23.20
C ASN A 123 -3.30 10.99 21.75
N TYR A 124 -3.23 9.89 20.99
CA TYR A 124 -3.09 9.98 19.54
C TYR A 124 -4.45 10.23 18.89
N TYR A 125 -4.46 11.08 17.87
CA TYR A 125 -5.61 11.30 17.00
C TYR A 125 -5.17 11.24 15.53
N HIS A 126 -6.12 11.16 14.61
CA HIS A 126 -5.81 11.07 13.18
C HIS A 126 -6.60 12.08 12.36
N LYS A 127 -6.04 12.45 11.20
CA LYS A 127 -6.64 13.37 10.23
C LYS A 127 -6.57 12.77 8.82
N PRO A 128 -7.67 12.79 8.06
CA PRO A 128 -9.03 13.11 8.51
C PRO A 128 -9.52 12.14 9.59
N GLU A 129 -10.52 12.54 10.39
CA GLU A 129 -11.15 11.62 11.35
C GLU A 129 -11.87 10.48 10.62
N GLY A 130 -11.83 9.29 11.19
CA GLY A 130 -12.55 8.13 10.68
C GLY A 130 -11.63 6.96 10.36
N GLU A 131 -11.90 6.29 9.24
CA GLU A 131 -11.11 5.13 8.86
C GLU A 131 -9.78 5.53 8.23
N LYS A 132 -8.71 4.89 8.67
CA LYS A 132 -7.36 5.14 8.15
C LYS A 132 -7.24 4.68 6.70
N ALA A 133 -6.45 5.41 5.90
CA ALA A 133 -6.31 5.22 4.46
C ALA A 133 -6.09 3.76 4.03
N ILE A 134 -5.17 3.04 4.68
CA ILE A 134 -4.89 1.64 4.30
C ILE A 134 -6.09 0.74 4.62
N ASN A 135 -6.75 0.92 5.76
CA ASN A 135 -7.92 0.11 6.11
C ASN A 135 -9.08 0.29 5.12
N VAL A 136 -9.25 1.49 4.55
CA VAL A 136 -10.24 1.75 3.50
C VAL A 136 -10.02 0.84 2.28
N VAL A 137 -8.79 0.78 1.76
CA VAL A 137 -8.50 -0.07 0.59
C VAL A 137 -8.50 -1.56 0.93
N LEU A 138 -8.09 -1.95 2.14
CA LEU A 138 -8.11 -3.35 2.58
C LEU A 138 -9.54 -3.90 2.69
N LYS A 139 -10.49 -3.10 3.20
CA LYS A 139 -11.91 -3.47 3.17
C LYS A 139 -12.40 -3.72 1.76
N GLU A 140 -12.01 -2.86 0.81
CA GLU A 140 -12.38 -3.02 -0.59
C GLU A 140 -11.72 -4.27 -1.21
N LEU A 141 -10.55 -4.69 -0.74
CA LEU A 141 -9.94 -5.98 -1.07
C LEU A 141 -10.68 -7.20 -0.46
N GLY A 142 -11.64 -6.97 0.44
CA GLY A 142 -12.44 -8.00 1.10
C GLY A 142 -11.93 -8.42 2.46
N VAL A 143 -11.01 -7.65 3.06
CA VAL A 143 -10.49 -7.94 4.41
C VAL A 143 -11.60 -7.74 5.43
N TYR A 144 -11.74 -8.71 6.32
CA TYR A 144 -12.58 -8.60 7.51
C TYR A 144 -11.74 -8.40 8.77
N LYS A 145 -12.30 -7.67 9.74
CA LYS A 145 -11.68 -7.46 11.05
C LYS A 145 -11.74 -8.74 11.89
N VAL A 146 -10.59 -9.18 12.37
CA VAL A 146 -10.49 -10.14 13.48
C VAL A 146 -10.81 -9.41 14.78
N LYS A 147 -11.41 -10.11 15.75
CA LYS A 147 -11.80 -9.53 17.03
C LYS A 147 -10.61 -8.79 17.70
N GLY A 148 -10.82 -7.50 17.99
CA GLY A 148 -9.82 -6.65 18.65
C GLY A 148 -8.72 -6.10 17.74
N LYS A 149 -8.85 -6.26 16.42
CA LYS A 149 -7.91 -5.76 15.41
C LYS A 149 -8.63 -4.93 14.35
N ASP A 150 -7.89 -4.05 13.68
CA ASP A 150 -8.33 -3.43 12.43
C ASP A 150 -7.97 -4.31 11.21
N GLU A 151 -8.31 -3.89 10.00
CA GLU A 151 -8.01 -4.64 8.77
C GLU A 151 -6.51 -4.90 8.60
N PHE A 152 -5.67 -3.88 8.83
CA PHE A 152 -4.21 -3.96 8.74
C PHE A 152 -3.63 -5.07 9.64
N ASP A 153 -4.01 -5.08 10.92
CA ASP A 153 -3.56 -6.09 11.88
C ASP A 153 -4.21 -7.47 11.66
N SER A 154 -5.39 -7.49 11.04
CA SER A 154 -6.14 -8.72 10.74
C SER A 154 -5.49 -9.55 9.64
N ILE A 155 -4.74 -8.90 8.74
CA ILE A 155 -3.97 -9.58 7.69
C ILE A 155 -2.48 -9.75 8.03
N GLY A 156 -2.07 -9.30 9.22
CA GLY A 156 -0.74 -9.52 9.76
C GLY A 156 0.30 -8.49 9.32
N LEU A 157 -0.11 -7.37 8.71
CA LEU A 157 0.83 -6.34 8.26
C LEU A 157 1.56 -5.65 9.42
N GLY A 158 0.95 -5.55 10.59
CA GLY A 158 1.59 -5.00 11.81
C GLY A 158 2.82 -5.76 12.30
N ASN A 159 3.11 -6.94 11.74
CA ASN A 159 4.33 -7.68 12.03
C ASN A 159 5.56 -7.16 11.24
N TYR A 160 5.34 -6.34 10.21
CA TYR A 160 6.39 -5.75 9.39
C TYR A 160 6.63 -4.31 9.82
N ARG A 161 7.89 -3.89 9.92
CA ARG A 161 8.25 -2.53 10.33
C ARG A 161 9.17 -1.82 9.36
N HIS A 162 10.03 -2.55 8.65
CA HIS A 162 11.01 -2.02 7.72
C HIS A 162 11.17 -3.03 6.59
N MET A 163 10.70 -2.69 5.39
CA MET A 163 10.65 -3.59 4.24
C MET A 163 11.06 -2.86 2.94
N ASP A 164 12.14 -2.11 3.05
CA ASP A 164 12.78 -1.30 2.00
C ASP A 164 13.97 -2.00 1.31
#